data_AF-A0A2G8JKJ4-F1
#
_entry.id   AF-A0A2G8JKJ4-F1
#
_cell.length_a   1.000
_cell.length_b   1.000
_cell.length_c   1.000
_cell.angle_alpha   90.00
_cell.angle_beta   90.00
_cell.angle_gamma   90.00
#
_symmetry.space_group_name_H-M   'P 1'
#
loop_
_entity.id
_entity.type
_entity.pdbx_description
1 polymer ?
#
loop_
_entity_poly.entity_id
_entity_poly.type
_entity_poly.pdbx_seq_one_letter_code
_entity_poly.pdbx_strand_id
1 'polypeptide(L)'
;MSVLDTKSNRVTLKMDVSFTEHSHIIGKGGNIIRKVMEETGCHIHFPDSNRCTQQQEKSNQVSIAGQITGAEQARAKIRELLPLVLFFELPISGGLQPDMNSPTVQHVVQSCNVAVNMKQKGRGFSTTVTVRGSASNTGGVKDACVKLMDHLAGTVGVSFIIIIIIVNVVVIFIISIFIIIIIIIIILIIIIIFIIIIIIIIIIIIIIIIIIIIIIIIITSSTSSSSSSSSSSSSSSSSSQLIIIILIIINVPKANLCL
;
A
#
# COMPACT_ATOMS: atom_id res chain seq x y z
N MET A 1 42.98 23.32 36.57
CA MET A 1 42.13 22.16 36.19
C MET A 1 40.84 22.69 35.62
N SER A 2 40.69 22.69 34.29
CA SER A 2 39.45 23.13 33.63
C SER A 2 38.40 22.04 33.76
N VAL A 3 37.42 22.28 34.64
CA VAL A 3 36.24 21.45 34.85
C VAL A 3 35.48 21.37 33.52
N LEU A 4 35.42 20.18 32.94
CA LEU A 4 34.62 19.91 31.75
C LEU A 4 33.15 19.87 32.18
N ASP A 5 32.38 20.82 31.67
CA ASP A 5 30.95 20.94 31.90
C ASP A 5 30.23 19.68 31.41
N THR A 6 29.87 18.79 32.33
CA THR A 6 29.21 17.49 32.10
C THR A 6 27.76 17.62 31.62
N LYS A 7 27.32 18.83 31.27
CA LYS A 7 26.06 19.13 30.59
C LYS A 7 26.19 19.28 29.07
N SER A 8 27.37 19.01 28.50
CA SER A 8 27.60 19.20 27.06
C SER A 8 26.86 18.13 26.25
N ASN A 9 25.70 18.51 25.70
CA ASN A 9 24.90 17.71 24.78
C ASN A 9 25.60 17.57 23.40
N ARG A 10 26.83 17.05 23.44
CA ARG A 10 27.70 16.86 22.28
C ARG A 10 27.54 15.44 21.78
N VAL A 11 27.24 15.33 20.50
CA VAL A 11 27.06 14.05 19.82
C VAL A 11 28.02 13.95 18.65
N THR A 12 28.37 12.70 18.33
CA THR A 12 29.08 12.39 17.09
C THR A 12 28.14 11.58 16.22
N LEU A 13 27.68 12.20 15.13
CA LEU A 13 26.90 11.54 14.10
C LEU A 13 27.82 10.98 13.02
N LYS A 14 27.46 9.83 12.48
CA LYS A 14 28.12 9.24 11.32
C LYS A 14 27.12 9.16 10.19
N MET A 15 27.54 9.51 8.99
CA MET A 15 26.72 9.38 7.79
C MET A 15 27.53 8.76 6.66
N ASP A 16 26.84 8.04 5.79
CA ASP A 16 27.43 7.45 4.60
C ASP A 16 27.28 8.42 3.42
N VAL A 17 28.39 8.67 2.74
CA VAL A 17 28.48 9.47 1.51
C VAL A 17 29.51 8.81 0.61
N SER A 18 29.20 8.64 -0.68
CA SER A 18 30.13 8.03 -1.62
C SER A 18 31.45 8.82 -1.70
N PHE A 19 32.58 8.12 -1.69
CA PHE A 19 33.91 8.74 -1.85
C PHE A 19 34.03 9.60 -3.12
N THR A 20 33.24 9.32 -4.17
CA THR A 20 33.22 10.11 -5.41
C THR A 20 32.61 11.50 -5.22
N GLU A 21 31.81 11.68 -4.16
CA GLU A 21 31.07 12.91 -3.87
C GLU A 21 31.77 13.76 -2.80
N HIS A 22 32.68 13.16 -2.01
CA HIS A 22 33.44 13.87 -0.97
C HIS A 22 34.13 15.11 -1.53
N SER A 23 34.79 15.00 -2.69
CA SER A 23 35.45 16.16 -3.32
C SER A 23 34.48 17.28 -3.70
N HIS A 24 33.25 16.94 -4.07
CA HIS A 24 32.22 17.91 -4.44
C HIS A 24 31.71 18.68 -3.22
N ILE A 25 31.49 17.96 -2.10
CA ILE A 25 31.02 18.57 -0.83
C ILE A 25 32.12 19.41 -0.18
N ILE A 26 33.37 18.93 -0.18
CA ILE A 26 34.52 19.66 0.37
C ILE A 26 34.70 20.99 -0.39
N GLY A 27 34.55 20.94 -1.72
CA GLY A 27 34.69 22.08 -2.60
C GLY A 27 36.15 22.50 -2.83
N LYS A 28 36.35 23.49 -3.70
CA LYS A 28 37.69 24.01 -4.02
C LYS A 28 38.37 24.55 -2.76
N GLY A 29 39.50 23.97 -2.37
CA GLY A 29 40.26 24.36 -1.18
C GLY A 29 39.55 24.11 0.16
N GLY A 30 38.51 23.27 0.19
CA GLY A 30 37.73 23.03 1.40
C GLY A 30 36.82 24.19 1.82
N ASN A 31 36.62 25.19 0.96
CA ASN A 31 35.88 26.41 1.32
C ASN A 31 34.40 26.13 1.62
N ILE A 32 33.78 25.21 0.89
CA ILE A 32 32.36 24.88 1.07
C ILE A 32 32.17 24.21 2.43
N ILE A 33 32.94 23.15 2.71
CA ILE A 33 32.82 22.45 3.99
C ILE A 33 33.23 23.31 5.17
N ARG A 34 34.26 24.16 5.04
CA ARG A 34 34.68 25.08 6.12
C ARG A 34 33.55 26.03 6.50
N LYS A 35 32.82 26.54 5.50
CA LYS A 35 31.63 27.36 5.73
C LYS A 35 30.53 26.59 6.47
N VAL A 36 30.28 25.33 6.11
CA VAL A 36 29.29 24.48 6.82
C VAL A 36 29.73 24.23 8.28
N MET A 37 31.02 23.97 8.52
CA MET A 37 31.56 23.81 9.88
C MET A 37 31.41 25.07 10.73
N GLU A 38 31.69 26.23 10.13
CA GLU A 38 31.58 27.54 10.78
C GLU A 38 30.12 27.90 11.11
N GLU A 39 29.20 27.72 10.14
CA GLU A 39 27.77 28.00 10.32
C GLU A 39 27.11 27.10 11.36
N THR A 40 27.53 25.83 11.44
CA THR A 40 26.90 24.83 12.32
C THR A 40 27.63 24.64 13.65
N GLY A 41 28.81 25.25 13.82
CA GLY A 41 29.68 25.05 14.98
C GLY A 41 30.12 23.59 15.17
N CYS A 42 30.09 22.78 14.10
CA CYS A 42 30.39 21.35 14.13
C CYS A 42 31.71 21.03 13.43
N HIS A 43 32.37 19.98 13.90
CA HIS A 43 33.59 19.46 13.31
C HIS A 43 33.28 18.26 12.42
N ILE A 44 33.49 18.41 11.11
CA ILE A 44 33.18 17.39 10.11
C ILE A 44 34.49 16.76 9.62
N HIS A 45 34.59 15.43 9.68
CA HIS A 45 35.78 14.70 9.26
C HIS A 45 35.42 13.74 8.12
N PHE A 46 36.06 13.95 6.97
CA PHE A 46 36.01 13.02 5.84
C PHE A 46 37.10 11.96 6.00
N PRO A 47 36.84 10.71 5.63
CA PRO A 47 37.85 9.66 5.68
C PRO A 47 38.99 10.01 4.72
N ASP A 48 40.21 10.13 5.27
CA ASP A 48 41.39 10.49 4.49
C ASP A 48 41.72 9.35 3.51
N SER A 49 41.71 9.66 2.21
CA SER A 49 42.03 8.70 1.15
C SER A 49 43.49 8.24 1.19
N ASN A 50 44.38 8.91 1.94
CA ASN A 50 45.82 8.62 1.95
C ASN A 50 46.29 7.78 3.15
N ARG A 51 45.42 7.41 4.10
CA ARG A 51 45.82 6.64 5.30
C ARG A 51 45.71 5.11 5.18
N CYS A 52 45.24 4.59 4.04
CA CYS A 52 45.12 3.14 3.83
C CYS A 52 46.07 2.67 2.73
N THR A 53 47.15 2.04 3.15
CA THR A 53 48.00 1.17 2.34
C THR A 53 47.13 0.12 1.64
N GLN A 54 47.27 0.04 0.31
CA GLN A 54 46.88 -1.05 -0.60
C GLN A 54 45.67 -1.92 -0.20
N GLN A 55 44.61 -1.86 -1.03
CA GLN A 55 43.59 -2.91 -1.20
C GLN A 55 42.35 -2.94 -0.29
N GLN A 56 42.05 -1.89 0.48
CA GLN A 56 40.80 -1.81 1.23
C GLN A 56 39.90 -0.68 0.73
N GLU A 57 38.63 -1.02 0.52
CA GLU A 57 37.55 -0.14 0.07
C GLU A 57 37.62 1.24 0.76
N LYS A 58 37.62 2.31 -0.04
CA LYS A 58 37.56 3.69 0.48
C LYS A 58 36.32 3.80 1.37
N SER A 59 36.50 4.17 2.63
CA SER A 59 35.36 4.32 3.55
C SER A 59 34.46 5.46 3.08
N ASN A 60 33.15 5.21 3.07
CA ASN A 60 32.13 6.23 2.78
C ASN A 60 31.68 6.99 4.03
N GLN A 61 32.27 6.70 5.20
CA GLN A 61 31.80 7.22 6.48
C GLN A 61 32.35 8.62 6.80
N VAL A 62 31.48 9.62 6.74
CA VAL A 62 31.74 10.99 7.21
C VAL A 62 31.30 11.12 8.67
N SER A 63 32.16 11.68 9.52
CA SER A 63 31.88 11.88 10.95
C SER A 63 31.63 13.35 11.27
N ILE A 64 30.56 13.65 12.01
CA ILE A 64 30.13 15.00 12.39
C ILE A 64 30.09 15.07 13.91
N ALA A 65 30.99 15.82 14.53
CA ALA A 65 31.06 15.98 15.98
C ALA A 65 30.68 17.42 16.38
N GLY A 66 29.67 17.57 17.24
CA GLY A 66 29.17 18.89 17.63
C GLY A 66 28.00 18.80 18.59
N GLN A 67 27.27 19.90 18.78
CA GLN A 67 26.02 19.90 19.53
C GLN A 67 24.92 19.15 18.75
N ILE A 68 23.90 18.59 19.41
CA ILE A 68 22.81 17.86 18.71
C ILE A 68 22.17 18.70 17.59
N THR A 69 21.79 19.94 17.90
CA THR A 69 21.13 20.85 16.95
C THR A 69 22.03 21.19 15.76
N GLY A 70 23.30 21.51 16.02
CA GLY A 70 24.29 21.80 14.97
C GLY A 70 24.62 20.57 14.14
N ALA A 71 24.72 19.38 14.74
CA ALA A 71 25.07 18.14 14.04
C ALA A 71 23.97 17.69 13.08
N GLU A 72 22.70 17.90 13.46
CA GLU A 72 21.55 17.67 12.58
C GLU A 72 21.54 18.65 11.41
N GLN A 73 21.75 19.95 11.67
CA GLN A 73 21.86 20.98 10.63
C GLN A 73 23.04 20.73 9.67
N ALA A 74 24.21 20.35 10.21
CA ALA A 74 25.38 20.00 9.40
C ALA A 74 25.09 18.81 8.48
N ARG A 75 24.41 17.78 9.01
CA ARG A 75 23.97 16.63 8.21
C ARG A 75 23.00 17.05 7.10
N ALA A 76 22.03 17.92 7.39
CA ALA A 76 21.11 18.45 6.39
C ALA A 76 21.84 19.24 5.30
N LYS A 77 22.75 20.14 5.68
CA LYS A 77 23.59 20.93 4.77
C LYS A 77 24.49 20.07 3.89
N ILE A 78 25.13 19.04 4.45
CA ILE A 78 25.95 18.09 3.66
C ILE A 78 25.07 17.37 2.63
N ARG A 79 23.87 16.92 3.02
CA ARG A 79 22.92 16.27 2.10
C ARG A 79 22.46 17.20 0.99
N GLU A 80 22.27 18.48 1.30
CA GLU A 80 21.86 19.50 0.33
C GLU A 80 22.96 19.78 -0.73
N LEU A 81 24.23 19.65 -0.34
CA LEU A 81 25.39 19.78 -1.22
C LEU A 81 25.69 18.54 -2.07
N LEU A 82 24.98 17.43 -1.85
CA LEU A 82 25.15 16.24 -2.66
C LEU A 82 24.71 16.50 -4.11
N PRO A 83 25.52 16.12 -5.11
CA PRO A 83 25.12 16.21 -6.50
C PRO A 83 23.99 15.22 -6.78
N LEU A 84 22.92 15.70 -7.40
CA LEU A 84 21.84 14.85 -7.89
C LEU A 84 22.11 14.56 -9.37
N VAL A 85 22.29 13.29 -9.74
CA VAL A 85 22.55 12.89 -11.13
C VAL A 85 21.45 11.93 -11.59
N LEU A 86 20.74 12.32 -12.64
CA LEU A 86 19.76 11.49 -13.32
C LEU A 86 20.27 11.18 -14.72
N PHE A 87 20.05 9.97 -15.20
CA PHE A 87 20.30 9.62 -16.59
C PHE A 87 19.09 8.92 -17.18
N PHE A 88 18.82 9.18 -18.45
CA PHE A 88 17.83 8.47 -19.22
C PHE A 88 18.38 8.17 -20.60
N GLU A 89 17.93 7.07 -21.19
CA GLU A 89 18.34 6.64 -22.52
C GLU A 89 17.22 6.93 -23.51
N LEU A 90 17.56 7.61 -24.61
CA LEU A 90 16.67 7.90 -25.71
C LEU A 90 16.93 6.92 -26.85
N PRO A 91 15.93 6.15 -27.34
CA PRO A 91 16.07 5.34 -28.53
C PRO A 91 16.15 6.24 -29.78
N ILE A 92 17.25 6.16 -30.51
CA ILE A 92 17.49 6.95 -31.74
C ILE A 92 16.78 6.26 -32.90
N SER A 93 15.51 6.61 -33.13
CA SER A 93 14.82 6.30 -34.38
C SER A 93 15.16 7.35 -35.44
N GLY A 94 16.15 7.06 -36.31
CA GLY A 94 16.32 7.80 -37.56
C GLY A 94 17.47 8.82 -37.64
N GLY A 95 18.57 8.64 -36.91
CA GLY A 95 19.82 9.38 -37.18
C GLY A 95 19.84 10.86 -36.80
N LEU A 96 18.78 11.39 -36.18
CA LEU A 96 18.79 12.74 -35.63
C LEU A 96 19.62 12.74 -34.35
N GLN A 97 20.80 13.34 -34.43
CA GLN A 97 21.64 13.62 -33.26
C GLN A 97 20.93 14.68 -32.40
N PRO A 98 20.66 14.42 -31.10
CA PRO A 98 20.12 15.46 -30.24
C PRO A 98 21.20 16.54 -30.11
N ASP A 99 20.90 17.73 -30.63
CA ASP A 99 21.85 18.83 -30.62
C ASP A 99 21.93 19.39 -29.19
N MET A 100 23.04 19.06 -28.51
CA MET A 100 23.38 19.57 -27.17
C MET A 100 23.29 21.10 -27.10
N ASN A 101 23.51 21.79 -28.23
CA ASN A 101 23.52 23.24 -28.31
C ASN A 101 22.17 23.83 -28.74
N SER A 102 21.10 23.04 -28.73
CA SER A 102 19.76 23.58 -28.98
C SER A 102 19.45 24.73 -28.00
N PRO A 103 18.89 25.85 -28.48
CA PRO A 103 18.55 27.00 -27.63
C PRO A 103 17.60 26.59 -26.49
N THR A 104 16.77 25.57 -26.69
CA THR A 104 15.89 25.03 -25.65
C THR A 104 16.67 24.35 -24.54
N VAL A 105 17.69 23.54 -24.87
CA VAL A 105 18.53 22.84 -23.89
C VAL A 105 19.36 23.86 -23.09
N GLN A 106 19.92 24.87 -23.77
CA GLN A 106 20.66 25.94 -23.10
C GLN A 106 19.78 26.78 -22.18
N HIS A 107 18.56 27.11 -22.63
CA HIS A 107 17.59 27.82 -21.79
C HIS A 107 17.18 26.98 -20.57
N VAL A 108 16.98 25.66 -20.72
CA VAL A 108 16.66 24.76 -19.60
C VAL A 108 17.83 24.64 -18.62
N VAL A 109 19.06 24.48 -19.12
CA VAL A 109 20.30 24.44 -18.31
C VAL A 109 20.45 25.71 -17.47
N GLN A 110 20.25 26.88 -18.09
CA GLN A 110 20.37 28.18 -17.42
C GLN A 110 19.21 28.44 -16.44
N SER A 111 17.97 28.25 -16.88
CA SER A 111 16.77 28.55 -16.08
C SER A 111 16.60 27.61 -14.88
N CYS A 112 16.98 26.34 -15.02
CA CYS A 112 16.87 25.35 -13.95
C CYS A 112 18.20 25.15 -13.20
N ASN A 113 19.27 25.87 -13.55
CA ASN A 113 20.59 25.81 -12.91
C ASN A 113 21.14 24.36 -12.81
N VAL A 114 21.02 23.60 -13.90
CA VAL A 114 21.45 22.19 -14.01
C VAL A 114 22.46 22.01 -15.14
N ALA A 115 23.40 21.08 -15.00
CA ALA A 115 24.32 20.69 -16.05
C ALA A 115 23.79 19.47 -16.81
N VAL A 116 23.62 19.57 -18.13
CA VAL A 116 23.16 18.47 -18.98
C VAL A 116 24.32 17.99 -19.84
N ASN A 117 24.44 16.68 -19.99
CA ASN A 117 25.44 16.06 -20.84
C ASN A 117 24.85 14.87 -21.59
N MET A 118 24.86 14.93 -22.92
CA MET A 118 24.38 13.87 -23.81
C MET A 118 25.58 13.13 -24.41
N LYS A 119 25.68 11.82 -24.17
CA LYS A 119 26.70 10.96 -24.77
C LYS A 119 26.03 9.91 -25.64
N GLN A 120 26.43 9.87 -26.91
CA GLN A 120 26.03 8.81 -27.83
C GLN A 120 27.01 7.65 -27.69
N LYS A 121 26.49 6.44 -27.43
CA LYS A 121 27.34 5.25 -27.36
C LYS A 121 27.66 4.85 -28.79
N GLY A 122 28.94 4.94 -29.21
CA GLY A 122 29.39 4.86 -30.61
C GLY A 122 29.06 3.57 -31.41
N ARG A 123 28.27 2.64 -30.88
CA ARG A 123 27.75 1.45 -31.57
C ARG A 123 26.28 1.12 -31.25
N GLY A 124 25.57 1.95 -30.49
CA GLY A 124 24.19 1.67 -30.08
C GLY A 124 23.27 2.82 -30.47
N PHE A 125 22.10 2.47 -30.97
CA PHE A 125 20.99 3.38 -31.28
C PHE A 125 20.39 4.04 -30.02
N SER A 126 21.20 4.36 -29.00
CA SER A 126 20.78 5.01 -27.77
C SER A 126 21.70 6.18 -27.40
N THR A 127 21.07 7.33 -27.14
CA THR A 127 21.75 8.48 -26.56
C THR A 127 21.44 8.52 -25.07
N THR A 128 22.46 8.48 -24.22
CA THR A 128 22.29 8.67 -22.78
C THR A 128 22.37 10.16 -22.47
N VAL A 129 21.27 10.71 -21.96
CA VAL A 129 21.22 12.08 -21.45
C VAL A 129 21.42 12.03 -19.95
N THR A 130 22.46 12.71 -19.46
CA THR A 130 22.78 12.84 -18.04
C THR A 130 22.47 14.26 -17.59
N VAL A 131 21.56 14.41 -16.63
CA VAL A 131 21.22 15.69 -16.00
C VAL A 131 21.82 15.68 -14.60
N ARG A 132 22.75 16.60 -14.33
CA ARG A 132 23.41 16.81 -13.03
C ARG A 132 22.92 18.12 -12.43
N GLY A 133 22.41 18.06 -11.22
CA GLY A 133 22.12 19.24 -10.41
C GLY A 133 22.59 19.06 -8.97
N SER A 134 22.08 19.91 -8.10
CA SER A 134 22.32 19.86 -6.66
C SER A 134 21.06 19.41 -5.94
N ALA A 135 21.17 18.68 -4.83
CA ALA A 135 20.02 18.31 -4.02
C ALA A 135 19.25 19.55 -3.49
N SER A 136 19.95 20.68 -3.29
CA SER A 136 19.33 21.99 -3.02
C SER A 136 18.29 22.43 -4.05
N ASN A 137 18.46 22.02 -5.31
CA ASN A 137 17.60 22.42 -6.42
C ASN A 137 16.89 21.22 -7.06
N THR A 138 16.35 20.35 -6.23
CA THR A 138 15.62 19.14 -6.68
C THR A 138 14.43 19.49 -7.59
N GLY A 139 13.71 20.57 -7.30
CA GLY A 139 12.60 21.05 -8.14
C GLY A 139 13.05 21.44 -9.54
N GLY A 140 14.13 22.22 -9.65
CA GLY A 140 14.71 22.60 -10.93
C GLY A 140 15.22 21.41 -11.74
N VAL A 141 15.84 20.41 -11.08
CA VAL A 141 16.29 19.18 -11.78
C VAL A 141 15.12 18.39 -12.34
N LYS A 142 14.04 18.25 -11.58
CA LYS A 142 12.83 17.56 -12.03
C LYS A 142 12.21 18.27 -13.23
N ASP A 143 12.01 19.58 -13.13
CA ASP A 143 11.40 20.37 -14.21
C ASP A 143 12.26 20.41 -15.46
N ALA A 144 13.60 20.50 -15.30
CA ALA A 144 14.53 20.39 -16.41
C ALA A 144 14.45 19.03 -17.09
N CYS A 145 14.36 17.95 -16.31
CA CYS A 145 14.25 16.59 -16.82
C CYS A 145 12.96 16.41 -17.61
N VAL A 146 11.81 16.89 -17.10
CA VAL A 146 10.52 16.85 -17.79
C VAL A 146 10.59 17.64 -19.11
N LYS A 147 11.09 18.87 -19.09
CA LYS A 147 11.22 19.70 -20.30
C LYS A 147 12.17 19.09 -21.34
N LEU A 148 13.27 18.48 -20.90
CA LEU A 148 14.20 17.77 -21.77
C LEU A 148 13.58 16.50 -22.33
N MET A 149 12.84 15.74 -21.52
CA MET A 149 12.12 14.55 -21.97
C MET A 149 11.05 14.90 -23.00
N ASP A 150 10.25 15.94 -22.76
CA ASP A 150 9.22 16.39 -23.71
C ASP A 150 9.84 16.83 -25.05
N HIS A 151 10.93 17.60 -24.99
CA HIS A 151 11.59 18.12 -26.19
C HIS A 151 12.42 17.07 -26.94
N LEU A 152 13.03 16.11 -26.25
CA LEU A 152 13.93 15.11 -26.85
C LEU A 152 13.26 13.78 -27.17
N ALA A 153 12.27 13.35 -26.39
CA ALA A 153 11.52 12.11 -26.66
C ALA A 153 10.43 12.30 -27.72
N GLY A 154 10.08 13.56 -28.04
CA GLY A 154 9.10 13.91 -29.06
C GLY A 154 7.70 13.33 -28.80
N THR A 155 6.78 13.64 -29.71
CA THR A 155 5.39 13.17 -29.74
C THR A 155 5.23 11.64 -29.69
N VAL A 156 6.27 10.88 -30.05
CA VAL A 156 6.25 9.42 -29.98
C VAL A 156 6.25 8.91 -28.53
N GLY A 157 7.05 9.49 -27.63
CA GLY A 157 7.09 9.06 -26.22
C GLY A 157 5.76 9.28 -25.48
N VAL A 158 5.17 10.46 -25.64
CA VAL A 158 3.84 10.76 -25.07
C VAL A 158 2.74 9.90 -25.67
N SER A 159 2.80 9.57 -26.96
CA SER A 159 1.81 8.67 -27.58
C SER A 159 1.87 7.27 -26.96
N PHE A 160 3.07 6.69 -26.77
CA PHE A 160 3.21 5.39 -26.12
C PHE A 160 2.72 5.41 -24.67
N ILE A 161 3.05 6.45 -23.91
CA ILE A 161 2.60 6.59 -22.52
C ILE A 161 1.07 6.69 -22.46
N ILE A 162 0.45 7.50 -23.32
CA ILE A 162 -1.00 7.64 -23.41
C ILE A 162 -1.67 6.31 -23.79
N ILE A 163 -1.12 5.60 -24.79
CA ILE A 163 -1.62 4.27 -25.19
C ILE A 163 -1.53 3.29 -24.02
N ILE A 164 -0.39 3.24 -23.30
CA ILE A 164 -0.23 2.37 -22.14
C ILE A 164 -1.25 2.71 -21.05
N ILE A 165 -1.47 3.99 -20.76
CA ILE A 165 -2.47 4.43 -19.79
C ILE A 165 -3.87 3.99 -20.23
N ILE A 166 -4.26 4.24 -21.48
CA ILE A 166 -5.57 3.84 -22.02
C ILE A 166 -5.74 2.33 -21.92
N VAL A 167 -4.75 1.55 -22.34
CA VAL A 167 -4.79 0.08 -22.27
C VAL A 167 -4.97 -0.39 -20.82
N ASN A 168 -4.21 0.17 -19.87
CA ASN A 168 -4.36 -0.18 -18.46
C ASN A 168 -5.75 0.19 -17.92
N VAL A 169 -6.27 1.37 -18.25
CA VAL A 169 -7.62 1.79 -17.83
C VAL A 169 -8.69 0.84 -18.39
N VAL A 170 -8.58 0.46 -19.66
CA VAL A 170 -9.50 -0.50 -20.29
C VAL A 170 -9.40 -1.87 -19.62
N VAL A 171 -8.20 -2.36 -19.34
CA VAL A 171 -7.99 -3.65 -18.65
C VAL A 171 -8.59 -3.62 -17.25
N ILE A 172 -8.37 -2.55 -16.48
CA ILE A 172 -8.95 -2.38 -15.13
C ILE A 172 -10.48 -2.38 -15.20
N PHE A 173 -11.06 -1.70 -16.20
CA PHE A 173 -12.51 -1.66 -16.40
C PHE A 173 -13.08 -3.05 -16.71
N ILE A 174 -12.44 -3.82 -17.60
CA ILE A 174 -12.84 -5.20 -17.93
C ILE A 174 -12.78 -6.10 -16.68
N ILE A 175 -11.70 -5.99 -15.89
CA ILE A 175 -11.55 -6.75 -14.65
C ILE A 175 -12.66 -6.38 -13.65
N SER A 176 -12.96 -5.10 -13.50
CA SER A 176 -14.03 -4.61 -12.62
C SER A 176 -15.40 -5.17 -13.03
N ILE A 177 -15.73 -5.15 -14.33
CA ILE A 177 -16.96 -5.76 -14.85
C ILE A 177 -17.03 -7.25 -14.52
N PHE A 178 -15.94 -7.99 -14.73
CA PHE A 178 -15.90 -9.42 -14.47
C PHE A 178 -16.13 -9.73 -12.97
N ILE A 179 -15.52 -8.96 -12.08
CA ILE A 179 -15.73 -9.08 -10.63
C ILE A 179 -17.20 -8.83 -10.26
N ILE A 180 -17.83 -7.79 -10.84
CA ILE A 180 -19.25 -7.49 -10.61
C ILE A 180 -20.14 -8.65 -11.05
N ILE A 181 -19.87 -9.24 -12.23
CA ILE A 181 -20.61 -10.40 -12.74
C ILE A 181 -20.48 -11.60 -11.78
N ILE A 182 -19.27 -11.89 -11.29
CA ILE A 182 -19.05 -12.97 -10.32
C ILE A 182 -19.86 -12.74 -9.05
N ILE A 183 -19.85 -11.51 -8.51
CA ILE A 183 -20.61 -11.18 -7.29
C ILE A 183 -22.11 -11.41 -7.50
N ILE A 184 -22.65 -10.98 -8.66
CA ILE A 184 -24.06 -11.19 -9.00
C ILE A 184 -24.38 -12.69 -9.06
N ILE A 185 -23.52 -13.51 -9.67
CA ILE A 185 -23.69 -14.97 -9.75
C ILE A 185 -23.70 -15.59 -8.34
N ILE A 186 -22.78 -15.18 -7.46
CA ILE A 186 -22.72 -15.68 -6.08
C ILE A 186 -24.01 -15.33 -5.33
N ILE A 187 -24.49 -14.09 -5.45
CA ILE A 187 -25.74 -13.66 -4.82
C ILE A 187 -26.92 -14.49 -5.34
N LEU A 188 -26.99 -14.74 -6.64
CA LEU A 188 -28.03 -15.58 -7.24
C LEU A 188 -28.00 -17.01 -6.67
N ILE A 189 -26.81 -17.61 -6.55
CA ILE A 189 -26.65 -18.94 -5.96
C ILE A 189 -27.14 -18.98 -4.52
N ILE A 190 -26.79 -17.96 -3.71
CA ILE A 190 -27.25 -17.86 -2.31
C ILE A 190 -28.78 -17.78 -2.24
N ILE A 191 -29.41 -16.98 -3.11
CA ILE A 191 -30.87 -16.86 -3.19
C ILE A 191 -31.50 -18.22 -3.54
N ILE A 192 -30.95 -18.94 -4.52
CA ILE A 192 -31.45 -20.26 -4.92
C ILE A 192 -31.36 -21.25 -3.75
N ILE A 193 -30.23 -21.28 -3.04
CA ILE A 193 -30.04 -22.16 -1.86
C ILE A 193 -31.08 -21.83 -0.79
N PHE A 194 -31.31 -20.54 -0.51
CA PHE A 194 -32.30 -20.12 0.48
C PHE A 194 -33.72 -20.57 0.11
N ILE A 195 -34.10 -20.43 -1.17
CA ILE A 195 -35.40 -20.91 -1.68
C ILE A 195 -35.53 -22.44 -1.49
N ILE A 196 -34.49 -23.21 -1.82
CA ILE A 196 -34.48 -24.66 -1.63
C ILE A 196 -34.68 -25.03 -0.16
N ILE A 197 -33.99 -24.35 0.76
CA ILE A 197 -34.13 -24.57 2.20
C ILE A 197 -35.57 -24.31 2.66
N ILE A 198 -36.19 -23.21 2.20
CA ILE A 198 -37.59 -22.89 2.50
C ILE A 198 -38.52 -24.01 2.03
N ILE A 199 -38.34 -24.49 0.79
CA ILE A 199 -39.16 -25.57 0.23
C ILE A 199 -39.03 -26.84 1.08
N ILE A 200 -37.81 -27.21 1.49
CA ILE A 200 -37.57 -28.38 2.35
C ILE A 200 -38.29 -28.22 3.69
N ILE A 201 -38.21 -27.04 4.32
CA ILE A 201 -38.91 -26.76 5.59
C ILE A 201 -40.43 -26.91 5.42
N ILE A 202 -41.00 -26.37 4.34
CA ILE A 202 -42.43 -26.50 4.05
C ILE A 202 -42.83 -27.97 3.89
N ILE A 203 -42.04 -28.76 3.16
CA ILE A 203 -42.29 -30.20 2.98
C ILE A 203 -42.27 -30.93 4.32
N ILE A 204 -41.29 -30.65 5.19
CA ILE A 204 -41.20 -31.25 6.52
C ILE A 204 -42.44 -30.91 7.36
N ILE A 205 -42.89 -29.65 7.34
CA ILE A 205 -44.10 -29.21 8.05
C ILE A 205 -45.33 -29.99 7.55
N ILE A 206 -45.49 -30.13 6.24
CA ILE A 206 -46.60 -30.89 5.63
C ILE A 206 -46.56 -32.35 6.08
N ILE A 207 -45.39 -33.00 6.07
CA ILE A 207 -45.23 -34.39 6.53
C ILE A 207 -45.62 -34.53 8.00
N ILE A 208 -45.18 -33.61 8.87
CA ILE A 208 -45.54 -33.61 10.30
C ILE A 208 -47.06 -33.49 10.46
N ILE A 209 -47.71 -32.59 9.73
CA ILE A 209 -49.17 -32.43 9.77
C ILE A 209 -49.88 -33.72 9.34
N ILE A 210 -49.42 -34.37 8.27
CA ILE A 210 -49.98 -35.65 7.82
C ILE A 210 -49.85 -36.74 8.89
N ILE A 211 -48.68 -36.84 9.54
CA ILE A 211 -48.44 -37.81 10.63
C ILE A 211 -49.39 -37.54 11.80
N ILE A 212 -49.57 -36.29 12.21
CA ILE A 212 -50.50 -35.92 13.29
C ILE A 212 -51.93 -36.32 12.94
N ILE A 213 -52.38 -36.07 11.71
CA ILE A 213 -53.73 -36.46 11.24
C ILE A 213 -53.90 -37.99 11.31
N ILE A 214 -52.91 -38.76 10.86
CA ILE A 214 -52.95 -40.24 10.91
C ILE A 214 -53.07 -40.72 12.37
N ILE A 215 -52.28 -40.15 13.29
CA ILE A 215 -52.32 -40.51 14.72
C ILE A 215 -53.72 -40.24 15.30
N ILE A 216 -54.31 -39.07 15.00
CA ILE A 216 -55.66 -38.72 15.47
C ILE A 216 -56.69 -39.75 14.98
N ILE A 217 -56.65 -40.13 13.69
CA ILE A 217 -57.57 -41.13 13.11
C ILE A 217 -57.44 -42.49 13.84
N ILE A 218 -56.22 -42.95 14.12
CA ILE A 218 -55.96 -44.22 14.82
C ILE A 218 -56.54 -44.18 16.24
N ILE A 219 -56.30 -43.09 16.99
CA ILE A 219 -56.81 -42.94 18.37
C ILE A 219 -58.34 -42.92 18.38
N THR A 220 -58.99 -42.13 17.51
CA THR A 220 -60.46 -42.06 17.41
C THR A 220 -61.10 -43.41 17.04
N SER A 221 -60.40 -44.23 16.26
CA SER A 221 -60.90 -45.56 15.88
C SER A 221 -60.88 -46.58 17.03
N SER A 222 -60.05 -46.36 18.06
CA SER A 222 -59.86 -47.30 19.18
C SER A 222 -60.87 -47.12 20.32
N THR A 223 -61.58 -45.98 20.39
CA THR A 223 -62.53 -45.64 21.47
C THR A 223 -63.97 -46.12 21.22
N SER A 224 -64.25 -46.80 20.11
CA SER A 224 -65.59 -47.26 19.73
C SER A 224 -65.94 -48.69 20.17
N SER A 225 -65.06 -49.38 20.92
CA SER A 225 -65.28 -50.76 21.38
C SER A 225 -65.25 -50.91 22.90
N SER A 226 -66.34 -50.49 23.58
CA SER A 226 -66.77 -51.08 24.86
C SER A 226 -68.21 -50.65 25.21
N SER A 227 -69.18 -51.51 24.93
CA SER A 227 -70.51 -51.46 25.56
C SER A 227 -71.07 -52.87 25.79
N SER A 228 -71.04 -53.29 27.06
CA SER A 228 -72.08 -54.02 27.81
C SER A 228 -71.45 -54.41 29.16
N SER A 229 -72.07 -54.25 30.35
CA SER A 229 -73.49 -54.15 30.69
C SER A 229 -73.71 -53.60 32.12
N SER A 230 -74.88 -52.98 32.28
CA SER A 230 -75.80 -52.97 33.44
C SER A 230 -75.46 -52.24 34.76
N SER A 231 -76.12 -51.08 34.85
CA SER A 231 -77.03 -50.60 35.92
C SER A 231 -76.50 -50.17 37.29
N SER A 232 -76.75 -48.88 37.51
CA SER A 232 -77.34 -48.21 38.67
C SER A 232 -76.44 -47.34 39.56
N SER A 233 -76.88 -46.07 39.58
CA SER A 233 -76.73 -45.01 40.57
C SER A 233 -75.40 -44.27 40.74
N SER A 234 -75.57 -42.95 40.61
CA SER A 234 -74.95 -41.84 41.34
C SER A 234 -73.60 -41.26 40.89
N SER A 235 -73.73 -39.98 40.52
CA SER A 235 -72.86 -38.84 40.82
C SER A 235 -71.51 -38.67 40.12
N SER A 236 -71.46 -37.52 39.43
CA SER A 236 -70.38 -36.51 39.41
C SER A 236 -69.22 -36.66 38.41
N SER A 237 -69.09 -35.58 37.62
CA SER A 237 -67.83 -34.97 37.17
C SER A 237 -67.04 -35.62 36.03
N SER A 238 -67.57 -35.56 34.80
CA SER A 238 -66.82 -35.93 33.57
C SER A 238 -66.42 -34.74 32.69
N SER A 239 -66.98 -33.54 32.90
CA SER A 239 -66.64 -32.34 32.11
C SER A 239 -65.34 -31.64 32.56
N SER A 240 -64.83 -31.98 33.75
CA SER A 240 -63.61 -31.36 34.33
C SER A 240 -62.31 -32.01 33.86
N GLN A 241 -62.34 -33.27 33.42
CA GLN A 241 -61.15 -34.05 33.04
C GLN A 241 -60.63 -33.70 31.63
N LEU A 242 -61.52 -33.34 30.70
CA LEU A 242 -61.16 -32.96 29.33
C LEU A 242 -60.47 -31.58 29.24
N ILE A 243 -60.81 -30.65 30.15
CA ILE A 243 -60.19 -29.31 30.21
C ILE A 243 -58.79 -29.36 30.86
N ILE A 244 -58.55 -30.29 31.79
CA ILE A 244 -57.25 -30.43 32.48
C ILE A 244 -56.18 -31.04 31.56
N ILE A 245 -56.55 -31.97 30.67
CA ILE A 245 -55.60 -32.59 29.73
C ILE A 245 -55.13 -31.59 28.64
N ILE A 246 -56.01 -30.68 28.20
CA ILE A 246 -55.65 -29.61 27.26
C ILE A 246 -54.71 -28.56 27.90
N LEU A 247 -54.83 -28.31 29.21
CA LEU A 247 -53.94 -27.38 29.93
C LEU A 247 -52.56 -27.97 30.26
N ILE A 248 -52.41 -29.29 30.34
CA ILE A 248 -51.13 -29.95 30.65
C ILE A 248 -50.23 -30.05 29.40
N ILE A 249 -50.79 -30.20 28.20
CA ILE A 249 -50.01 -30.27 26.95
C ILE A 249 -49.49 -28.89 26.50
N ILE A 250 -50.17 -27.80 26.87
CA ILE A 250 -49.74 -26.43 26.54
C ILE A 250 -48.63 -25.92 27.51
N ASN A 251 -48.33 -26.63 28.60
CA ASN A 251 -47.45 -26.14 29.65
C ASN A 251 -46.30 -27.08 30.03
N VAL A 252 -45.24 -27.15 29.21
CA VAL A 252 -43.87 -27.52 29.63
C VAL A 252 -42.85 -26.88 28.65
N PRO A 253 -41.65 -26.39 29.04
CA PRO A 253 -41.32 -25.37 30.04
C PRO A 253 -40.45 -24.23 29.46
N LYS A 254 -40.65 -22.99 29.92
CA LYS A 254 -39.61 -21.93 29.82
C LYS A 254 -38.47 -22.29 30.79
N ALA A 255 -37.35 -22.80 30.30
CA ALA A 255 -36.11 -22.86 31.09
C ALA A 255 -34.86 -23.00 30.19
N ASN A 256 -34.28 -21.85 29.80
CA ASN A 256 -32.89 -21.46 30.12
C ASN A 256 -32.48 -20.25 29.26
N LEU A 257 -32.79 -19.06 29.78
CA LEU A 257 -32.15 -17.80 29.41
C LEU A 257 -31.32 -17.35 30.62
N CYS A 258 -30.03 -17.71 30.64
CA CYS A 258 -29.03 -17.06 31.48
C CYS A 258 -27.65 -17.24 30.85
N LEU A 259 -27.38 -16.41 29.83
CA LEU A 259 -26.14 -15.76 29.39
C LEU A 259 -26.24 -15.39 27.90
#